data_AF-A0A917ME48-F1
#
_entry.id   AF-A0A917ME48-F1
#
_cell.length_a   1.000
_cell.length_b   1.000
_cell.length_c   1.000
_cell.angle_alpha   90.00
_cell.angle_beta   90.00
_cell.angle_gamma   90.00
#
_symmetry.space_group_name_H-M   'P 1'
#
loop_
_entity.id
_entity.type
_entity.pdbx_description
1 polymer ?
#
loop_
_entity_poly.entity_id
_entity_poly.type
_entity_poly.pdbx_seq_one_letter_code
_entity_poly.pdbx_strand_id
1 'polypeptide(L)'
;MDMARRNYFDHTDPDGLGPNYHISRAGYTLNPDWLKRKNANNFESIGANHSSAVNGIKAMIIGRNSPGFGHRKHLLGMDEWNASLQDIGIGFVRAPSGSTYQSYLCVIIAKHDW
;
A
#
# COMPACT_ATOMS: atom_id res chain seq x y z
N MET A 1 0.71 -10.70 -5.70
CA MET A 1 1.41 -11.65 -4.81
C MET A 1 2.93 -11.49 -4.99
N ASP A 2 3.51 -10.34 -4.67
CA ASP A 2 4.97 -10.16 -4.78
C ASP A 2 5.66 -10.37 -3.42
N MET A 3 5.32 -9.54 -2.43
CA MET A 3 5.74 -9.67 -1.02
C MET A 3 5.67 -11.10 -0.47
N ALA A 4 4.52 -11.78 -0.67
CA ALA A 4 4.34 -13.15 -0.22
C ALA A 4 5.21 -14.19 -0.94
N ARG A 5 5.51 -13.99 -2.23
CA ARG A 5 6.34 -14.91 -3.02
C ARG A 5 7.83 -14.72 -2.78
N ARG A 6 8.24 -13.47 -2.60
CA ARG A 6 9.65 -13.06 -2.41
C ARG A 6 10.02 -12.88 -0.93
N ASN A 7 9.08 -13.14 -0.02
CA ASN A 7 9.26 -13.13 1.44
C ASN A 7 9.87 -11.83 1.99
N TYR A 8 9.29 -10.69 1.61
CA TYR A 8 9.70 -9.36 2.10
C TYR A 8 8.48 -8.51 2.47
N PHE A 9 8.68 -7.48 3.28
CA PHE A 9 7.66 -6.52 3.67
C PHE A 9 8.22 -5.09 3.60
N ASP A 10 8.04 -4.45 2.45
CA ASP A 10 8.45 -3.08 2.17
C ASP A 10 7.54 -2.52 1.06
N HIS A 11 7.39 -1.20 1.01
CA HIS A 11 6.73 -0.50 -0.10
C HIS A 11 7.54 -0.58 -1.39
N THR A 12 8.86 -0.76 -1.29
CA THR A 12 9.74 -0.94 -2.45
C THR A 12 9.98 -2.41 -2.67
N ASP A 13 9.73 -2.90 -3.88
CA ASP A 13 10.09 -4.29 -4.21
C ASP A 13 11.63 -4.48 -4.23
N PRO A 14 12.13 -5.73 -4.20
CA PRO A 14 13.57 -5.97 -4.22
C PRO A 14 14.26 -5.54 -5.53
N ASP A 15 13.51 -5.11 -6.56
CA ASP A 15 14.05 -4.54 -7.80
C ASP A 15 14.15 -3.00 -7.73
N GLY A 16 13.77 -2.41 -6.59
CA GLY A 16 13.85 -0.97 -6.31
C GLY A 16 12.64 -0.17 -6.79
N LEU A 17 11.52 -0.83 -7.10
CA LEU A 17 10.33 -0.20 -7.67
C LEU A 17 9.22 -0.08 -6.61
N GLY A 18 8.67 1.13 -6.49
CA GLY A 18 7.61 1.46 -5.55
C GLY A 18 6.22 1.48 -6.19
N PRO A 19 5.18 1.77 -5.39
CA PRO A 19 3.79 1.67 -5.84
C PRO A 19 3.47 2.59 -7.02
N ASN A 20 4.04 3.79 -7.05
CA ASN A 20 3.82 4.75 -8.15
C ASN A 20 4.26 4.17 -9.50
N TYR A 21 5.40 3.48 -9.53
CA TYR A 21 5.89 2.82 -10.75
C TYR A 21 4.93 1.71 -11.20
N HIS A 22 4.48 0.88 -10.27
CA HIS A 22 3.60 -0.26 -10.56
C HIS A 22 2.23 0.17 -11.07
N ILE A 23 1.60 1.17 -10.45
CA ILE A 23 0.28 1.63 -10.92
C ILE A 23 0.38 2.37 -12.26
N SER A 24 1.45 3.12 -12.51
CA SER A 24 1.70 3.73 -13.82
C SER A 24 1.83 2.66 -14.92
N ARG A 25 2.60 1.60 -14.66
CA ARG A 25 2.72 0.43 -15.55
C ARG A 25 1.40 -0.32 -15.75
N ALA A 26 0.49 -0.25 -14.77
CA ALA A 26 -0.85 -0.83 -14.86
C ALA A 26 -1.87 0.05 -15.62
N GLY A 27 -1.46 1.25 -16.07
CA GLY A 27 -2.28 2.14 -16.90
C GLY A 27 -2.78 3.42 -16.22
N TYR A 28 -2.33 3.72 -14.99
CA TYR A 28 -2.63 5.02 -14.37
C TYR A 28 -1.80 6.13 -15.01
N THR A 29 -2.49 7.15 -15.51
CA THR A 29 -1.88 8.44 -15.88
C THR A 29 -1.59 9.22 -14.60
N LEU A 30 -0.30 9.31 -14.25
CA LEU A 30 0.18 10.00 -13.06
C LEU A 30 0.99 11.24 -13.42
N ASN A 31 1.07 12.19 -12.47
CA ASN A 31 1.96 13.32 -12.58
C ASN A 31 3.42 12.83 -12.77
N PRO A 32 4.17 13.34 -13.76
CA PRO A 32 5.57 12.98 -13.95
C PRO A 32 6.45 13.21 -12.71
N ASP A 33 6.12 14.20 -11.88
CA ASP A 33 6.85 14.47 -10.64
C ASP A 33 6.74 13.32 -9.63
N TRP A 34 5.63 12.60 -9.61
CA TRP A 34 5.43 11.43 -8.75
C TRP A 34 6.20 10.20 -9.23
N LEU A 35 6.77 10.25 -10.44
CA LEU A 35 7.55 9.17 -11.05
C LEU A 35 9.08 9.43 -11.05
N LYS A 36 9.52 10.62 -10.61
CA LYS A 36 10.95 10.99 -10.55
C LYS A 36 11.79 10.02 -9.70
N ARG A 37 11.21 9.47 -8.63
CA ARG A 37 11.85 8.46 -7.78
C ARG A 37 11.19 7.10 -8.01
N LYS A 38 11.98 6.10 -8.41
CA LYS A 38 11.48 4.75 -8.69
C LYS A 38 10.81 4.08 -7.50
N ASN A 39 11.26 4.40 -6.28
CA ASN A 39 10.72 3.88 -5.02
C ASN A 39 9.66 4.78 -4.37
N ALA A 40 9.08 5.73 -5.11
CA ALA A 40 8.06 6.61 -4.55
C ALA A 40 6.78 5.84 -4.18
N ASN A 41 6.21 6.21 -3.03
CA ASN A 41 4.90 5.76 -2.57
C ASN A 41 4.03 6.98 -2.23
N ASN A 42 3.00 7.20 -3.03
CA ASN A 42 1.98 8.23 -2.82
C ASN A 42 0.58 7.65 -2.54
N PHE A 43 0.40 6.32 -2.65
CA PHE A 43 -0.91 5.69 -2.85
C PHE A 43 -1.12 4.40 -2.06
N GLU A 44 -0.11 3.92 -1.32
CA GLU A 44 -0.14 2.58 -0.73
C GLU A 44 -0.02 2.60 0.80
N SER A 45 -0.80 1.74 1.44
CA SER A 45 -0.58 1.26 2.81
C SER A 45 -0.50 -0.26 2.83
N ILE A 46 0.49 -0.80 3.56
CA ILE A 46 0.68 -2.25 3.71
C ILE A 46 0.63 -2.67 5.18
N GLY A 47 0.21 -3.91 5.39
CA GLY A 47 0.18 -4.56 6.70
C GLY A 47 0.55 -6.03 6.59
N ALA A 48 1.10 -6.59 7.65
CA ALA A 48 1.46 -7.99 7.72
C ALA A 48 1.01 -8.63 9.03
N ASN A 49 0.92 -9.96 9.06
CA ASN A 49 0.61 -10.77 10.25
C ASN A 49 -0.76 -10.48 10.88
N HIS A 50 -1.72 -9.97 10.11
CA HIS A 50 -3.10 -9.86 10.55
C HIS A 50 -3.86 -11.17 10.31
N SER A 51 -4.69 -11.58 11.27
CA SER A 51 -5.47 -12.82 11.19
C SER A 51 -6.53 -12.82 10.09
N SER A 52 -6.97 -11.63 9.66
CA SER A 52 -7.90 -11.42 8.56
C SER A 52 -7.70 -10.04 7.92
N ALA A 53 -8.23 -9.87 6.70
CA ALA A 53 -8.26 -8.58 6.01
C ALA A 53 -8.98 -7.51 6.85
N VAL A 54 -10.14 -7.85 7.43
CA VAL A 54 -10.93 -6.95 8.29
C VAL A 54 -10.13 -6.47 9.50
N ASN A 55 -9.38 -7.37 10.14
CA ASN A 55 -8.55 -7.00 11.29
C ASN A 55 -7.38 -6.10 10.88
N GLY A 56 -6.80 -6.33 9.70
CA GLY A 56 -5.78 -5.44 9.14
C GLY A 56 -6.29 -4.04 8.84
N ILE A 57 -7.44 -3.92 8.18
CA ILE A 57 -8.09 -2.61 7.91
C ILE A 57 -8.43 -1.90 9.21
N LYS A 58 -9.03 -2.58 10.20
CA LYS A 58 -9.28 -2.01 11.53
C LYS A 58 -8.00 -1.52 12.19
N ALA A 59 -6.91 -2.29 12.11
CA ALA A 59 -5.62 -1.90 12.67
C ALA A 59 -5.05 -0.64 11.98
N MET A 60 -5.12 -0.55 10.65
CA MET A 60 -4.70 0.64 9.90
C MET A 60 -5.53 1.88 10.27
N ILE A 61 -6.85 1.73 10.41
CA ILE A 61 -7.77 2.80 10.85
C ILE A 61 -7.51 3.20 12.30
N ILE A 62 -7.25 2.26 13.20
CA ILE A 62 -6.97 2.56 14.61
C ILE A 62 -5.56 3.16 14.77
N GLY A 63 -4.60 2.77 13.93
CA GLY A 63 -3.26 3.36 13.81
C GLY A 63 -2.43 3.29 15.10
N ARG A 64 -2.83 2.50 16.11
CA ARG A 64 -2.09 2.38 17.37
C ARG A 64 -0.72 1.78 17.05
N ASN A 65 0.34 2.47 17.47
CA ASN A 65 1.75 2.15 17.19
C ASN A 65 2.21 2.41 15.73
N SER A 66 1.42 3.11 14.91
CA SER A 66 1.88 3.63 13.61
C SER A 66 2.30 5.10 13.77
N PRO A 67 3.60 5.43 13.67
CA PRO A 67 4.06 6.81 13.75
C PRO A 67 3.31 7.72 12.77
N GLY A 68 2.81 8.86 13.26
CA GLY A 68 2.15 9.87 12.43
C GLY A 68 0.78 9.49 11.86
N PHE A 69 0.23 8.32 12.20
CA PHE A 69 -1.08 7.84 11.71
C PHE A 69 -1.21 7.80 10.18
N GLY A 70 -0.10 7.58 9.46
CA GLY A 70 -0.07 7.64 7.99
C GLY A 70 -1.14 6.77 7.33
N HIS A 71 -1.27 5.51 7.78
CA HIS A 71 -2.30 4.60 7.26
C HIS A 71 -3.73 5.11 7.50
N ARG A 72 -4.01 5.69 8.68
CA ARG A 72 -5.34 6.24 8.98
C ARG A 72 -5.65 7.43 8.06
N LYS A 73 -4.69 8.35 7.88
CA LYS A 73 -4.87 9.52 7.01
C LYS A 73 -5.17 9.10 5.58
N HIS A 74 -4.43 8.10 5.09
CA HIS A 74 -4.63 7.51 3.78
C HIS A 74 -6.02 6.87 3.64
N LEU A 75 -6.40 5.97 4.55
CA LEU A 75 -7.66 5.22 4.46
C LEU A 75 -8.91 6.08 4.68
N LEU A 76 -8.81 7.18 5.43
CA LEU A 76 -9.94 8.03 5.79
C LEU A 76 -9.94 9.40 5.08
N GLY A 77 -8.99 9.65 4.17
CA GLY A 77 -8.90 10.93 3.44
C GLY A 77 -8.76 12.14 4.36
N MET A 78 -7.89 12.08 5.38
CA MET A 78 -7.85 13.09 6.46
C MET A 78 -7.09 14.38 6.11
N ASP A 79 -6.58 14.51 4.90
CA ASP A 79 -5.92 15.71 4.39
C ASP A 79 -6.24 15.89 2.89
N GLU A 80 -5.91 17.04 2.33
CA GLU A 80 -6.26 17.39 0.94
C GLU A 80 -5.72 16.36 -0.07
N TRP A 81 -4.52 15.83 0.17
CA TRP A 81 -3.94 14.80 -0.70
C TRP A 81 -4.76 13.52 -0.63
N ASN A 82 -4.92 12.95 0.57
CA ASN A 82 -5.59 11.66 0.74
C ASN A 82 -7.08 11.74 0.40
N ALA A 83 -7.74 12.88 0.63
CA ALA A 83 -9.13 13.12 0.23
C ALA A 83 -9.32 13.19 -1.29
N SER A 84 -8.25 13.46 -2.04
CA SER A 84 -8.28 13.49 -3.51
C SER A 84 -8.19 12.11 -4.16
N LEU A 85 -7.86 11.06 -3.39
CA LEU A 85 -7.70 9.69 -3.88
C LEU A 85 -9.07 8.98 -3.88
N GLN A 86 -9.47 8.40 -5.00
CA GLN A 86 -10.85 7.93 -5.22
C GLN A 86 -10.93 6.48 -5.73
N ASP A 87 -9.84 5.97 -6.33
CA ASP A 87 -9.80 4.62 -6.88
C ASP A 87 -9.17 3.66 -5.88
N ILE A 88 -9.91 2.66 -5.41
CA ILE A 88 -9.45 1.74 -4.35
C ILE A 88 -9.27 0.30 -4.84
N GLY A 89 -8.12 -0.28 -4.52
CA GLY A 89 -7.82 -1.70 -4.67
C GLY A 89 -7.29 -2.28 -3.36
N ILE A 90 -7.82 -3.44 -2.94
CA ILE A 90 -7.40 -4.10 -1.71
C ILE A 90 -7.03 -5.55 -2.00
N GLY A 91 -5.81 -5.94 -1.64
CA GLY A 91 -5.33 -7.31 -1.71
C GLY A 91 -4.98 -7.85 -0.33
N PHE A 92 -5.57 -8.99 0.04
CA PHE A 92 -5.17 -9.74 1.24
C PHE A 92 -4.81 -11.17 0.87
N VAL A 93 -3.63 -11.63 1.30
CA VAL A 93 -3.16 -12.99 1.04
C VAL A 93 -2.60 -13.62 2.31
N ARG A 94 -2.83 -14.92 2.48
CA ARG A 94 -2.13 -15.74 3.46
C ARG A 94 -0.88 -16.33 2.82
N ALA A 95 0.23 -16.26 3.53
CA ALA A 95 1.49 -16.81 3.07
C ALA A 95 1.52 -18.33 3.27
N PRO A 96 2.32 -19.07 2.48
CA PRO A 96 2.61 -20.47 2.76
C PRO A 96 3.22 -20.68 4.16
N SER A 97 3.12 -21.92 4.66
CA SER A 97 3.79 -22.29 5.91
C SER A 97 5.31 -22.09 5.79
N GLY A 98 5.93 -21.56 6.84
CA GLY A 98 7.37 -21.29 6.88
C GLY A 98 7.81 -19.92 6.35
N SER A 99 6.89 -19.09 5.83
CA SER A 99 7.19 -17.69 5.48
C SER A 99 7.45 -16.82 6.72
N THR A 100 8.27 -15.77 6.57
CA THR A 100 8.58 -14.80 7.64
C THR A 100 7.32 -14.10 8.16
N TYR A 101 6.41 -13.76 7.24
CA TYR A 101 5.11 -13.17 7.57
C TYR A 101 3.98 -14.13 7.17
N GLN A 102 2.97 -14.26 8.04
CA GLN A 102 1.87 -15.21 7.87
C GLN A 102 0.77 -14.69 6.92
N SER A 103 0.66 -13.37 6.80
CA SER A 103 -0.30 -12.72 5.91
C SER A 103 0.22 -11.37 5.47
N TYR A 104 -0.31 -10.90 4.34
CA TYR A 104 -0.02 -9.61 3.76
C TYR A 104 -1.32 -8.92 3.37
N LEU A 105 -1.41 -7.63 3.64
CA LEU A 105 -2.46 -6.72 3.23
C LEU A 105 -1.81 -5.58 2.46
N CYS A 106 -2.34 -5.26 1.29
CA CYS A 106 -1.99 -4.09 0.50
C CYS A 106 -3.27 -3.34 0.18
N VAL A 107 -3.28 -2.04 0.48
CA VAL A 107 -4.36 -1.11 0.15
C VAL A 107 -3.76 -0.03 -0.74
N ILE A 108 -4.25 0.05 -1.97
CA ILE A 108 -3.94 1.13 -2.89
C ILE A 108 -5.18 2.01 -2.96
N ILE A 109 -5.02 3.30 -2.66
CA ILE A 109 -6.03 4.33 -2.96
C ILE A 109 -5.33 5.34 -3.85
N ALA A 110 -5.77 5.45 -5.09
CA ALA A 110 -5.09 6.23 -6.11
C ALA A 110 -6.04 7.25 -6.75
N LYS A 111 -5.45 8.08 -7.59
CA LYS A 111 -6.17 8.92 -8.54
C LYS A 111 -5.36 8.99 -9.82
N HIS A 112 -6.05 9.32 -10.89
CA HIS A 112 -5.40 9.80 -12.09
C HIS A 112 -5.11 11.31 -11.97
N ASP A 113 -4.15 11.80 -12.75
CA ASP A 113 -3.74 13.22 -12.77
C ASP A 113 -4.36 13.97 -13.97
N TRP A 114 -5.69 13.87 -14.14
CA TRP A 114 -6.45 14.66 -15.12
C TRP A 114 -7.29 15.75 -14.47
#